data_AF-A0A7S4PHX4-F1
#
_entry.id   AF-A0A7S4PHX4-F1
#
_cell.length_a   1.000
_cell.length_b   1.000
_cell.length_c   1.000
_cell.angle_alpha   90.00
_cell.angle_beta   90.00
_cell.angle_gamma   90.00
#
_symmetry.space_group_name_H-M   'P 1'
#
loop_
_entity.id
_entity.type
_entity.pdbx_description
1 polymer ?
#
loop_
_entity_poly.entity_id
_entity_poly.type
_entity_poly.pdbx_seq_one_letter_code
_entity_poly.pdbx_strand_id
1 'polypeptide(L)'
;MDHNRAIAQLGLKAGVPLEQVANAIIWGNHSSTQYPDIASATINGKPAKEVIPDEEWYKNTFIPLVQKRGAAIIAARKLSSALSAAQAISDDMNRWVLGTLAGKYVSIAVDSTG
;
A
#
# COMPACT_ATOMS: atom_id res chain seq x y z
N MET A 1 -4.07 1.81 -6.13
CA MET A 1 -5.02 1.37 -5.06
C MET A 1 -4.35 0.51 -4.00
N ASP A 2 -3.64 -0.56 -4.37
CA ASP A 2 -3.05 -1.45 -3.35
C ASP A 2 -1.95 -0.79 -2.53
N HIS A 3 -1.22 0.15 -3.12
CA HIS A 3 -0.32 1.05 -2.39
C HIS A 3 -1.03 1.73 -1.22
N ASN A 4 -2.18 2.37 -1.46
CA ASN A 4 -2.96 3.04 -0.41
C ASN A 4 -3.45 2.04 0.66
N ARG A 5 -3.78 0.80 0.26
CA ARG A 5 -4.17 -0.25 1.21
C ARG A 5 -2.98 -0.67 2.09
N ALA A 6 -1.80 -0.83 1.51
CA ALA A 6 -0.58 -1.16 2.25
C ALA A 6 -0.23 -0.07 3.27
N ILE A 7 -0.25 1.20 2.85
CA ILE A 7 -0.04 2.37 3.73
C ILE A 7 -1.05 2.35 4.88
N ALA A 8 -2.34 2.11 4.59
CA ALA A 8 -3.38 2.04 5.62
C ALA A 8 -3.16 0.91 6.62
N GLN A 9 -2.74 -0.28 6.17
CA GLN A 9 -2.50 -1.42 7.06
C GLN A 9 -1.29 -1.23 7.96
N LEU A 10 -0.22 -0.60 7.45
CA LEU A 10 0.93 -0.23 8.25
C LEU A 10 0.55 0.80 9.33
N GLY A 11 -0.21 1.84 8.95
CA GLY A 11 -0.69 2.85 9.89
C GLY A 11 -1.55 2.24 11.00
N LEU A 12 -2.46 1.32 10.64
CA LEU A 12 -3.29 0.59 11.60
C LEU A 12 -2.47 -0.28 12.55
N LYS A 13 -1.51 -1.06 12.04
CA LYS A 13 -0.67 -1.94 12.88
C LYS A 13 0.24 -1.14 13.82
N ALA A 14 0.77 -0.01 13.38
CA ALA A 14 1.63 0.85 14.19
C ALA A 14 0.87 1.87 15.07
N GLY A 15 -0.45 1.99 14.89
CA GLY A 15 -1.27 2.95 15.66
C GLY A 15 -0.98 4.41 15.33
N VAL A 16 -0.61 4.70 14.08
CA VAL A 16 -0.22 6.04 13.63
C VAL A 16 -1.12 6.58 12.50
N PRO A 17 -1.24 7.90 12.35
CA PRO A 17 -1.84 8.53 11.17
C PRO A 17 -1.15 8.11 9.86
N LEU A 18 -1.89 8.11 8.76
CA LEU A 18 -1.40 7.66 7.45
C LEU A 18 -0.25 8.52 6.92
N GLU A 19 -0.24 9.81 7.28
CA GLU A 19 0.76 10.78 6.86
C GLU A 19 2.17 10.45 7.38
N GLN A 20 2.22 9.68 8.47
CA GLN A 20 3.44 9.20 9.12
C GLN A 20 4.00 7.95 8.47
N VAL A 21 3.26 7.31 7.56
CA VAL A 21 3.69 6.12 6.82
C VAL A 21 4.11 6.54 5.41
N ALA A 22 5.25 6.04 4.94
CA ALA A 22 5.75 6.30 3.60
C ALA A 22 6.48 5.09 3.02
N ASN A 23 6.66 5.10 1.70
CA ASN A 23 7.64 4.26 0.97
C ASN A 23 7.41 2.73 1.05
N ALA A 24 6.18 2.30 1.31
CA ALA A 24 5.75 0.95 0.96
C ALA A 24 5.63 0.82 -0.56
N ILE A 25 6.04 -0.33 -1.11
CA ILE A 25 6.09 -0.55 -2.55
C ILE A 25 5.24 -1.77 -2.91
N ILE A 26 4.43 -1.66 -3.96
CA ILE A 26 3.73 -2.80 -4.55
C ILE A 26 4.49 -3.22 -5.80
N TRP A 27 4.94 -4.46 -5.83
CA TRP A 27 5.62 -5.06 -6.97
C TRP A 27 4.72 -6.05 -7.72
N GLY A 28 4.94 -6.18 -9.02
CA GLY A 28 4.28 -7.17 -9.87
C GLY A 28 2.91 -6.73 -10.38
N ASN A 29 2.00 -7.69 -10.53
CA ASN A 29 0.70 -7.48 -11.17
C ASN A 29 -0.35 -6.97 -10.17
N HIS A 30 -1.34 -6.19 -10.61
CA HIS A 30 -2.53 -5.85 -9.82
C HIS A 30 -3.46 -7.07 -9.67
N SER A 31 -3.06 -8.02 -8.83
CA SER A 31 -3.77 -9.29 -8.61
C SER A 31 -3.44 -9.85 -7.21
N SER A 32 -3.87 -11.08 -6.92
CA SER A 32 -3.48 -11.80 -5.69
C SER A 32 -2.01 -12.20 -5.67
N THR A 33 -1.26 -12.03 -6.76
CA THR A 33 0.18 -12.33 -6.84
C THR A 33 1.05 -11.09 -6.67
N GLN A 34 0.47 -9.92 -6.44
CA GLN A 34 1.23 -8.71 -6.09
C GLN A 34 2.08 -8.95 -4.83
N TYR A 35 3.19 -8.22 -4.72
CA TYR A 35 4.04 -8.26 -3.53
C TYR A 35 4.08 -6.91 -2.82
N PRO A 36 3.36 -6.79 -1.67
CA PRO A 36 3.45 -5.64 -0.78
C PRO A 36 4.77 -5.66 0.01
N ASP A 37 5.73 -4.84 -0.41
CA ASP A 37 7.06 -4.72 0.17
C ASP A 37 7.13 -3.56 1.16
N ILE A 38 7.74 -3.83 2.31
CA ILE A 38 7.95 -2.87 3.40
C ILE A 38 9.44 -2.62 3.69
N ALA A 39 10.35 -3.15 2.87
CA ALA A 39 11.79 -3.03 3.08
C ALA A 39 12.27 -1.56 3.08
N SER A 40 11.71 -0.74 2.19
CA SER A 40 11.99 0.71 2.12
C SER A 40 10.95 1.54 2.87
N ALA A 41 9.94 0.91 3.47
CA ALA A 41 8.86 1.64 4.13
C ALA A 41 9.37 2.27 5.42
N THR A 42 8.85 3.46 5.73
CA THR A 42 9.15 4.19 6.95
C THR A 42 7.87 4.54 7.70
N ILE A 43 7.93 4.53 9.03
CA ILE A 43 6.88 4.96 9.93
C ILE A 43 7.50 5.99 10.88
N ASN A 44 7.01 7.23 10.87
CA ASN A 44 7.63 8.36 11.58
C ASN A 44 9.13 8.53 11.27
N GLY A 45 9.51 8.35 10.01
CA GLY A 45 10.90 8.46 9.56
C GLY A 45 11.82 7.31 9.98
N LYS A 46 11.32 6.32 10.74
CA LYS A 46 12.06 5.10 11.10
C LYS A 46 11.71 3.96 10.16
N PRO A 47 12.62 3.00 9.89
CA PRO A 47 12.29 1.81 9.10
C PRO A 47 11.06 1.07 9.66
N ALA A 48 10.12 0.71 8.81
CA ALA A 48 8.86 0.08 9.22
C ALA A 48 9.10 -1.25 9.96
N LYS A 49 10.15 -1.98 9.59
CA LYS A 49 10.57 -3.24 10.25
C LYS A 49 11.10 -3.04 11.67
N GLU A 50 11.60 -1.84 12.01
CA GLU A 50 11.99 -1.51 13.39
C GLU A 50 10.77 -1.14 14.24
N VAL A 51 9.80 -0.43 13.64
CA VAL A 51 8.57 -0.03 14.34
C VAL A 51 7.62 -1.21 14.53
N ILE A 52 7.59 -2.13 13.57
CA ILE A 52 6.79 -3.36 13.59
C ILE A 52 7.76 -4.56 13.43
N PRO A 53 8.46 -4.97 14.52
CA PRO A 53 9.40 -6.08 14.48
C PRO A 53 8.68 -7.44 14.55
N ASP A 54 7.77 -7.67 13.61
CA ASP A 54 6.84 -8.81 13.58
C ASP A 54 6.80 -9.41 12.17
N GLU A 55 7.78 -10.27 11.89
CA GLU A 55 7.95 -10.90 10.57
C GLU A 55 6.82 -11.87 10.23
N GLU A 56 6.26 -12.55 11.23
CA GLU A 56 5.11 -13.44 11.04
C GLU A 56 3.87 -12.65 10.64
N TRP A 57 3.59 -11.53 11.30
CA TRP A 57 2.52 -10.64 10.87
C TRP A 57 2.75 -10.14 9.45
N TYR A 58 3.97 -9.75 9.09
CA TYR A 58 4.27 -9.30 7.75
C TYR A 58 3.95 -10.37 6.69
N LYS A 59 4.46 -11.59 6.87
CA LYS A 59 4.30 -12.69 5.90
C LYS A 59 2.89 -13.27 5.88
N ASN A 60 2.32 -13.54 7.05
CA ASN A 60 1.10 -14.33 7.18
C ASN A 60 -0.16 -13.48 7.32
N THR A 61 -0.03 -12.19 7.65
CA THR A 61 -1.18 -11.29 7.83
C THR A 61 -1.17 -10.14 6.82
N PHE A 62 -0.12 -9.32 6.81
CA PHE A 62 -0.07 -8.10 6.01
C PHE A 62 -0.15 -8.37 4.50
N ILE A 63 0.74 -9.24 3.98
CA ILE A 63 0.75 -9.57 2.54
C ILE A 63 -0.61 -10.14 2.09
N PRO A 64 -1.17 -11.19 2.73
CA PRO A 64 -2.47 -11.73 2.35
C PRO A 64 -3.61 -10.74 2.49
N LEU A 65 -3.58 -9.87 3.50
CA LEU A 65 -4.64 -8.90 3.75
C LEU A 65 -4.69 -7.85 2.63
N VAL A 66 -3.54 -7.32 2.20
CA VAL A 66 -3.48 -6.38 1.07
C VAL A 66 -3.95 -7.07 -0.22
N GLN A 67 -3.43 -8.27 -0.52
CA GLN A 67 -3.81 -9.06 -1.70
C GLN A 67 -5.31 -9.36 -1.75
N LYS A 68 -5.95 -9.65 -0.62
CA LYS A 68 -7.35 -10.09 -0.54
C LYS A 68 -8.34 -8.97 -0.17
N ARG A 69 -7.87 -7.72 -0.03
CA ARG A 69 -8.72 -6.62 0.47
C ARG A 69 -9.94 -6.34 -0.42
N GLY A 70 -9.80 -6.45 -1.74
CA GLY A 70 -10.91 -6.26 -2.68
C GLY A 70 -12.05 -7.26 -2.45
N ALA A 71 -11.70 -8.54 -2.32
CA ALA A 71 -12.66 -9.61 -2.04
C ALA A 71 -13.33 -9.41 -0.67
N ALA A 72 -12.57 -8.99 0.35
CA ALA A 72 -13.12 -8.69 1.67
C ALA A 72 -14.16 -7.55 1.64
N ILE A 73 -13.94 -6.51 0.83
CA ILE A 73 -14.91 -5.42 0.67
C ILE A 73 -16.19 -5.91 -0.01
N ILE A 74 -16.06 -6.72 -1.07
CA ILE A 74 -17.21 -7.30 -1.77
C ILE A 74 -18.01 -8.21 -0.83
N ALA A 75 -17.34 -9.06 -0.04
CA ALA A 75 -18.01 -9.92 0.92
C ALA A 75 -18.78 -9.12 1.99
N ALA A 76 -18.18 -8.04 2.50
CA ALA A 76 -18.79 -7.22 3.55
C ALA A 76 -19.93 -6.33 3.04
N ARG A 77 -19.78 -5.73 1.86
CA ARG A 77 -20.71 -4.70 1.36
C ARG A 77 -21.63 -5.18 0.25
N LYS A 78 -21.38 -6.36 -0.33
CA LYS A 78 -21.97 -6.85 -1.59
C LYS A 78 -21.80 -5.88 -2.76
N LEU A 79 -20.87 -4.95 -2.65
CA LEU A 79 -20.58 -3.88 -3.60
C LEU A 79 -19.08 -3.82 -3.83
N SER A 80 -18.68 -3.38 -5.02
CA SER A 80 -17.29 -3.18 -5.36
C SER A 80 -16.67 -2.03 -4.56
N SER A 81 -15.34 -1.99 -4.53
CA SER A 81 -14.57 -0.93 -3.86
C SER A 81 -14.42 0.32 -4.73
N ALA A 82 -15.52 0.75 -5.37
CA ALA A 82 -15.53 1.79 -6.41
C ALA A 82 -14.94 3.13 -5.93
N LEU A 83 -15.37 3.63 -4.76
CA LEU A 83 -14.85 4.90 -4.23
C LEU A 83 -13.35 4.86 -3.93
N SER A 84 -12.86 3.77 -3.33
CA SER A 84 -11.42 3.64 -3.08
C SER A 84 -10.61 3.47 -4.36
N ALA A 85 -11.21 2.91 -5.41
CA ALA A 85 -10.58 2.85 -6.73
C ALA A 85 -10.50 4.23 -7.37
N ALA A 86 -11.59 5.00 -7.34
CA ALA A 86 -11.63 6.38 -7.85
C ALA A 86 -10.63 7.30 -7.10
N GLN A 87 -10.52 7.16 -5.78
CA GLN A 87 -9.52 7.88 -4.98
C GLN A 87 -8.11 7.53 -5.45
N ALA A 88 -7.80 6.24 -5.58
CA ALA A 88 -6.47 5.81 -6.00
C ALA A 88 -6.09 6.33 -7.40
N ILE A 89 -7.03 6.33 -8.35
CA ILE A 89 -6.82 6.92 -9.68
C ILE A 89 -6.51 8.42 -9.56
N SER A 90 -7.26 9.13 -8.72
CA SER A 90 -7.05 10.57 -8.50
C SER A 90 -5.67 10.84 -7.88
N ASP A 91 -5.27 10.03 -6.91
CA ASP A 91 -3.94 10.10 -6.30
C ASP A 91 -2.84 9.84 -7.33
N ASP A 92 -2.95 8.76 -8.13
CA ASP A 92 -1.97 8.38 -9.14
C ASP A 92 -1.81 9.49 -10.19
N MET A 93 -2.92 10.04 -10.70
CA MET A 93 -2.89 11.14 -11.68
C MET A 93 -2.31 12.42 -11.08
N ASN A 94 -2.63 12.75 -9.82
CA ASN A 94 -2.06 13.91 -9.15
C ASN A 94 -0.53 13.79 -9.02
N ARG A 95 -0.04 12.60 -8.65
CA ARG A 95 1.40 12.31 -8.53
C ARG A 95 2.11 12.32 -9.86
N TRP A 96 1.47 11.82 -10.91
CA TRP A 96 2.01 11.86 -12.26
C TRP A 96 2.18 13.30 -12.75
N VAL A 97 1.17 14.16 -12.53
CA VAL A 97 1.15 15.53 -13.08
C VAL A 97 1.96 16.50 -12.23
N LEU A 98 1.87 16.41 -10.90
CA LEU A 98 2.50 17.38 -9.97
C LEU A 98 3.80 16.87 -9.34
N GLY A 99 4.13 15.60 -9.57
CA GLY A 99 5.28 14.93 -8.95
C GLY A 99 4.97 14.32 -7.58
N THR A 100 5.94 13.53 -7.09
CA THR A 100 5.91 12.98 -5.74
C THR A 100 6.49 13.97 -4.73
N LEU A 101 6.07 13.86 -3.47
CA LEU A 101 6.71 14.61 -2.40
C LEU A 101 8.16 14.15 -2.25
N ALA A 102 9.06 15.09 -1.90
CA ALA A 102 10.46 14.80 -1.69
C ALA A 102 10.64 13.65 -0.68
N GLY A 103 11.44 12.64 -1.06
CA GLY A 103 11.69 11.46 -0.23
C GLY A 103 10.51 10.48 -0.12
N LYS A 104 9.41 10.69 -0.85
CA LYS A 104 8.26 9.77 -0.90
C LYS A 104 8.13 9.07 -2.25
N TYR A 105 7.84 7.78 -2.21
CA TYR A 105 7.60 6.93 -3.38
C TYR A 105 6.12 6.57 -3.50
N VAL A 106 5.69 6.30 -4.73
CA VAL A 106 4.38 5.72 -5.05
C VAL A 106 4.58 4.52 -5.97
N SER A 107 3.63 3.61 -5.99
CA SER A 107 3.68 2.42 -6.86
C SER A 107 2.75 2.61 -8.05
N ILE A 108 3.33 2.71 -9.24
CA ILE A 108 2.63 2.82 -10.52
C ILE A 108 3.12 1.68 -11.42
N ALA A 109 2.19 0.97 -12.05
CA ALA A 109 2.53 -0.02 -13.07
C ALA A 109 2.92 0.70 -14.36
N VAL A 110 4.12 0.43 -14.85
CA VAL A 110 4.69 1.02 -16.07
C VAL A 110 5.23 -0.08 -16.97
N ASP A 111 5.47 0.25 -18.23
CA ASP A 111 6.14 -0.66 -19.15
C ASP A 111 7.60 -0.84 -18.71
N SER A 112 8.06 -2.09 -18.65
CA SER A 112 9.39 -2.43 -18.15
C SER A 112 10.42 -2.35 -19.26
N THR A 113 11.56 -1.71 -19.00
CA THR A 113 12.70 -1.64 -19.93
C THR A 113 13.84 -2.62 -19.60
N GLY A 114 13.67 -3.45 -18.56
CA GLY A 114 14.74 -4.24 -17.93
C GLY A 114 15.37 -3.55 -16.73
#